data_AF-A0A7W0LMB5-F1
#
_entry.id   AF-A0A7W0LMB5-F1
#
_cell.length_a   1.000
_cell.length_b   1.000
_cell.length_c   1.000
_cell.angle_alpha   90.00
_cell.angle_beta   90.00
_cell.angle_gamma   90.00
#
_symmetry.space_group_name_H-M   'P 1'
#
loop_
_entity.id
_entity.type
_entity.pdbx_description
1 polymer ?
#
loop_
_entity_poly.entity_id
_entity_poly.type
_entity_poly.pdbx_seq_one_letter_code
_entity_poly.pdbx_strand_id
1 'polypeptide(L)'
;IHLGAMRRHDAGAVVHTHSQVACAIGCVVEELPVVHYAMTLFGGPVRVAPYIGFGTPELAEAALDALEDREAVLLSNHGAVVLGKSIEHAADMARLLEWSCGVYRDAAAVGEPRTLTEAEQVLAEERLRARGGRV
;
A
#
# COMPACT_ATOMS: atom_id res chain seq x y z
N ILE A 1 14.67 -4.98 -3.04
CA ILE A 1 13.24 -4.66 -3.25
C ILE A 1 12.94 -4.42 -4.74
N HIS A 2 13.31 -3.28 -5.34
CA HIS A 2 12.91 -2.91 -6.72
C HIS A 2 13.10 -4.02 -7.76
N LEU A 3 14.32 -4.56 -7.90
CA LEU A 3 14.59 -5.64 -8.87
C LEU A 3 13.75 -6.89 -8.61
N GLY A 4 13.53 -7.24 -7.35
CA GLY A 4 12.70 -8.40 -6.99
C GLY A 4 11.23 -8.15 -7.33
N ALA A 5 10.73 -6.93 -7.13
CA ALA A 5 9.35 -6.58 -7.44
C ALA A 5 9.08 -6.63 -8.95
N MET A 6 10.01 -6.12 -9.76
CA MET A 6 9.92 -6.23 -11.22
C MET A 6 9.96 -7.68 -11.72
N ARG A 7 10.62 -8.59 -10.99
CA ARG A 7 10.76 -10.00 -11.40
C ARG A 7 9.62 -10.89 -10.89
N ARG A 8 9.21 -10.73 -9.64
CA ARG A 8 8.22 -11.59 -8.96
C ARG A 8 6.79 -11.15 -9.24
N HIS A 9 6.57 -9.84 -9.33
CA HIS A 9 5.25 -9.23 -9.42
C HIS A 9 4.99 -8.54 -10.77
N ASP A 10 5.88 -8.73 -11.75
CA ASP A 10 5.82 -8.12 -13.09
C ASP A 10 5.55 -6.61 -13.07
N ALA A 11 6.11 -5.92 -12.06
CA ALA A 11 5.87 -4.49 -11.88
C ALA A 11 6.56 -3.68 -13.00
N GLY A 12 5.77 -2.91 -13.76
CA GLY A 12 6.28 -2.00 -14.79
C GLY A 12 7.07 -0.81 -14.23
N ALA A 13 6.76 -0.40 -12.99
CA ALA A 13 7.51 0.58 -12.21
C ALA A 13 7.36 0.31 -10.71
N VAL A 14 8.32 0.80 -9.93
CA VAL A 14 8.33 0.69 -8.47
C VAL A 14 8.71 2.05 -7.89
N VAL A 15 7.92 2.54 -6.94
CA VAL A 15 8.22 3.77 -6.20
C VAL A 15 8.41 3.41 -4.72
N HIS A 16 9.53 3.86 -4.16
CA HIS A 16 9.82 3.77 -2.73
C HIS A 16 9.84 5.18 -2.14
N THR A 17 9.13 5.37 -1.03
CA THR A 17 9.04 6.67 -0.34
C THR A 17 9.29 6.53 1.15
N HIS A 18 9.82 7.60 1.75
CA HIS A 18 9.77 7.86 3.18
C HIS A 18 8.76 8.98 3.45
N SER A 19 7.53 8.83 2.92
CA SER A 19 6.48 9.83 3.09
C SER A 19 6.02 9.88 4.55
N GLN A 20 5.78 11.07 5.05
CA GLN A 20 5.72 11.33 6.49
C GLN A 20 4.63 10.51 7.18
N VAL A 21 3.42 10.45 6.63
CA VAL A 21 2.31 9.76 7.28
C VAL A 21 2.41 8.26 7.08
N ALA A 22 2.84 7.78 5.92
CA ALA A 22 3.11 6.35 5.71
C ALA A 22 4.16 5.82 6.69
N CYS A 23 5.25 6.56 6.91
CA CYS A 23 6.23 6.22 7.94
C CYS A 23 5.61 6.19 9.34
N ALA A 24 4.80 7.18 9.69
CA ALA A 24 4.15 7.24 11.00
C ALA A 24 3.21 6.05 11.23
N ILE A 25 2.40 5.68 10.23
CA ILE A 25 1.52 4.51 10.30
C ILE A 25 2.32 3.21 10.36
N GLY A 26 3.38 3.06 9.56
CA GLY A 26 4.27 1.89 9.60
C GLY A 26 5.02 1.71 10.93
N CYS A 27 5.05 2.73 11.79
CA CYS A 27 5.57 2.61 13.16
C CYS A 27 4.55 2.09 14.18
N VAL A 28 3.26 2.02 13.83
CA VAL A 28 2.16 1.82 14.79
C VAL A 28 1.32 0.58 14.49
N VAL A 29 0.97 0.34 13.22
CA VAL A 29 0.02 -0.73 12.86
C VAL A 29 0.73 -1.98 12.36
N GLU A 30 0.09 -3.13 12.51
CA GLU A 30 0.52 -4.39 11.88
C GLU A 30 0.00 -4.50 10.43
N GLU A 31 -1.12 -3.85 10.14
CA GLU A 31 -1.75 -3.75 8.83
C GLU A 31 -2.56 -2.45 8.76
N LEU A 32 -2.56 -1.78 7.60
CA LEU A 32 -3.44 -0.64 7.34
C LEU A 32 -4.75 -1.16 6.70
N PRO A 33 -5.89 -1.12 7.41
CA PRO A 33 -7.15 -1.65 6.89
C PRO A 33 -7.75 -0.74 5.81
N VAL A 34 -8.65 -1.30 5.00
CA VAL A 34 -9.36 -0.56 3.94
C VAL A 34 -10.41 0.37 4.56
N VAL A 35 -10.02 1.59 4.88
CA VAL A 35 -10.92 2.64 5.44
C VAL A 35 -11.58 3.51 4.36
N HIS A 36 -11.12 3.40 3.11
CA HIS A 36 -11.68 4.13 1.98
C HIS A 36 -11.66 3.27 0.72
N TYR A 37 -12.72 3.35 -0.10
CA TYR A 37 -12.89 2.48 -1.29
C TYR A 37 -11.73 2.57 -2.29
N ALA A 38 -11.05 3.72 -2.38
CA ALA A 38 -9.91 3.89 -3.29
C ALA A 38 -8.74 2.95 -2.93
N MET A 39 -8.64 2.51 -1.68
CA MET A 39 -7.58 1.60 -1.23
C MET A 39 -7.73 0.19 -1.83
N THR A 40 -8.89 -0.18 -2.41
CA THR A 40 -9.01 -1.45 -3.13
C THR A 40 -8.13 -1.51 -4.37
N LEU A 41 -7.65 -0.36 -4.88
CA LEU A 41 -6.64 -0.31 -5.92
C LEU A 41 -5.31 -0.95 -5.48
N PHE A 42 -5.03 -1.03 -4.18
CA PHE A 42 -3.86 -1.74 -3.66
C PHE A 42 -4.04 -3.27 -3.64
N GLY A 43 -5.22 -3.79 -4.02
CA GLY A 43 -5.55 -5.21 -3.89
C GLY A 43 -6.07 -5.60 -2.50
N GLY A 44 -6.48 -4.63 -1.68
CA GLY A 44 -7.03 -4.85 -0.33
C GLY A 44 -6.27 -4.08 0.76
N PRO A 45 -6.26 -4.57 2.01
CA PRO A 45 -5.52 -3.91 3.08
C PRO A 45 -4.01 -3.91 2.79
N VAL A 46 -3.32 -2.85 3.25
CA VAL A 46 -1.89 -2.66 3.01
C VAL A 46 -1.11 -3.26 4.17
N ARG A 47 -0.37 -4.33 3.89
CA ARG A 47 0.42 -5.05 4.89
C ARG A 47 1.64 -4.24 5.32
N VAL A 48 2.10 -4.48 6.55
CA VAL A 48 3.37 -3.94 7.05
C VAL A 48 4.42 -5.05 7.08
N ALA A 49 5.45 -4.94 6.26
CA ALA A 49 6.62 -5.82 6.34
C ALA A 49 7.38 -5.55 7.65
N PRO A 50 7.86 -6.61 8.34
CA PRO A 50 8.57 -6.47 9.61
C PRO A 50 9.84 -5.63 9.45
N TYR A 51 10.29 -5.01 10.55
CA TYR A 51 11.54 -4.27 10.55
C TYR A 51 12.71 -5.23 10.27
N ILE A 52 13.46 -4.92 9.22
CA ILE A 52 14.70 -5.58 8.85
C ILE A 52 15.67 -4.48 8.39
N GLY A 53 16.96 -4.65 8.67
CA GLY A 53 17.99 -3.68 8.30
C GLY A 53 17.90 -3.27 6.83
N PHE A 54 17.95 -1.97 6.56
CA PHE A 54 17.80 -1.44 5.19
C PHE A 54 18.93 -1.94 4.27
N GLY A 55 18.62 -2.08 2.98
CA GLY A 55 19.58 -2.52 1.97
C GLY A 55 19.94 -4.01 2.00
N THR A 56 19.26 -4.81 2.84
CA THR A 56 19.49 -6.25 2.96
C THR A 56 18.61 -7.07 1.99
N PRO A 57 19.07 -8.26 1.57
CA PRO A 57 18.23 -9.24 0.87
C PRO A 57 17.00 -9.67 1.69
N GLU A 58 17.15 -9.81 3.01
CA GLU A 58 16.08 -10.26 3.91
C GLU A 58 14.93 -9.24 3.94
N LEU A 59 15.23 -7.94 3.97
CA LEU A 59 14.22 -6.89 3.83
C LEU A 59 13.53 -6.97 2.46
N ALA A 60 14.29 -7.27 1.40
CA ALA A 60 13.73 -7.42 0.08
C ALA A 60 12.71 -8.55 0.02
N GLU A 61 13.05 -9.74 0.52
CA GLU A 61 12.14 -10.89 0.55
C GLU A 61 10.88 -10.60 1.39
N ALA A 62 11.05 -10.06 2.61
CA ALA A 62 9.91 -9.72 3.47
C ALA A 62 8.94 -8.71 2.82
N ALA A 63 9.48 -7.69 2.14
CA ALA A 63 8.66 -6.73 1.40
C ALA A 63 7.94 -7.38 0.20
N LEU A 64 8.61 -8.30 -0.51
CA LEU A 64 8.05 -8.98 -1.68
C LEU A 64 6.97 -9.98 -1.30
N ASP A 65 7.11 -10.69 -0.18
CA ASP A 65 6.09 -11.56 0.37
C ASP A 65 4.84 -10.76 0.79
N ALA A 66 5.05 -9.62 1.45
CA ALA A 66 3.96 -8.72 1.83
C ALA A 66 3.25 -8.09 0.61
N LEU A 67 3.91 -8.04 -0.55
CA LEU A 67 3.35 -7.57 -1.83
C LEU A 67 2.58 -8.65 -2.61
N GLU A 68 2.50 -9.89 -2.12
CA GLU A 68 1.72 -10.94 -2.80
C GLU A 68 0.24 -10.52 -2.93
N ASP A 69 -0.28 -10.46 -4.15
CA ASP A 69 -1.60 -9.91 -4.49
C ASP A 69 -1.85 -8.47 -3.99
N ARG A 70 -0.78 -7.67 -3.83
CA ARG A 70 -0.87 -6.27 -3.41
C ARG A 70 -0.01 -5.35 -4.28
N GLU A 71 -0.48 -4.13 -4.48
CA GLU A 71 0.29 -3.08 -5.17
C GLU A 71 1.00 -2.13 -4.19
N ALA A 72 0.82 -2.29 -2.87
CA ALA A 72 1.44 -1.46 -1.84
C ALA A 72 1.86 -2.26 -0.61
N VAL A 73 2.95 -1.84 0.02
CA VAL A 73 3.42 -2.35 1.31
C VAL A 73 4.02 -1.22 2.13
N LEU A 74 3.77 -1.21 3.44
CA LEU A 74 4.49 -0.40 4.40
C LEU A 74 5.69 -1.19 4.95
N LEU A 75 6.80 -0.51 5.21
CA LEU A 75 7.99 -1.08 5.83
C LEU A 75 8.07 -0.56 7.26
N SER A 76 8.00 -1.46 8.24
CA SER A 76 7.99 -1.09 9.65
C SER A 76 9.21 -0.21 10.00
N ASN A 77 8.96 0.93 10.66
CA ASN A 77 9.97 1.94 11.01
C ASN A 77 10.86 2.42 9.84
N HIS A 78 10.35 2.43 8.60
CA HIS A 78 11.17 2.76 7.42
C HIS A 78 10.43 3.62 6.40
N GLY A 79 9.34 3.14 5.79
CA GLY A 79 8.69 3.84 4.68
C GLY A 79 7.68 2.99 3.96
N ALA A 80 7.54 3.18 2.65
CA ALA A 80 6.59 2.44 1.83
C ALA A 80 7.16 2.07 0.47
N VAL A 81 6.60 1.04 -0.14
CA VAL A 81 6.89 0.62 -1.52
C VAL A 81 5.56 0.39 -2.23
N VAL A 82 5.43 0.93 -3.43
CA VAL A 82 4.28 0.74 -4.32
C VAL A 82 4.73 0.26 -5.70
N LEU A 83 3.90 -0.61 -6.28
CA LEU A 83 4.04 -1.17 -7.62
C LEU A 83 3.09 -0.44 -8.57
N GLY A 84 3.50 -0.29 -9.83
CA GLY A 84 2.63 0.25 -10.87
C GLY A 84 2.95 -0.31 -12.24
N LYS A 85 2.02 -0.10 -13.18
CA LYS A 85 2.15 -0.55 -14.58
C LYS A 85 3.02 0.39 -15.41
N SER A 86 3.10 1.65 -14.99
CA SER A 86 3.99 2.68 -15.49
C SER A 86 4.47 3.54 -14.33
N ILE A 87 5.45 4.41 -14.57
CA ILE A 87 5.95 5.33 -13.53
C ILE A 87 4.88 6.32 -13.07
N GLU A 88 4.00 6.76 -13.97
CA GLU A 88 2.86 7.62 -13.65
C GLU A 88 1.91 6.89 -12.69
N HIS A 89 1.51 5.66 -13.03
CA HIS A 89 0.66 4.85 -12.16
C HIS A 89 1.30 4.63 -10.78
N ALA A 90 2.58 4.23 -10.73
CA ALA A 90 3.27 4.00 -9.47
C ALA A 90 3.38 5.29 -8.62
N ALA A 91 3.57 6.45 -9.25
CA ALA A 91 3.60 7.73 -8.55
C ALA A 91 2.23 8.12 -7.99
N ASP A 92 1.14 7.87 -8.72
CA ASP A 92 -0.21 8.14 -8.25
C ASP A 92 -0.63 7.19 -7.14
N MET A 93 -0.24 5.91 -7.22
CA MET A 93 -0.42 4.95 -6.14
C MET A 93 0.38 5.32 -4.87
N ALA A 94 1.59 5.87 -5.02
CA ALA A 94 2.35 6.39 -3.87
C ALA A 94 1.63 7.55 -3.17
N ARG A 95 1.06 8.49 -3.95
CA ARG A 95 0.27 9.61 -3.42
C ARG A 95 -1.00 9.13 -2.74
N LEU A 96 -1.69 8.16 -3.35
CA LEU A 96 -2.88 7.54 -2.77
C LEU A 96 -2.53 6.86 -1.45
N LEU A 97 -1.39 6.17 -1.35
CA LEU A 97 -0.99 5.47 -0.12
C LEU A 97 -0.72 6.47 1.02
N GLU A 98 0.02 7.54 0.75
CA GLU A 98 0.27 8.60 1.72
C GLU A 98 -1.04 9.24 2.19
N TRP A 99 -1.94 9.56 1.25
CA TRP A 99 -3.27 10.09 1.58
C TRP A 99 -4.09 9.10 2.41
N SER A 100 -4.08 7.81 2.06
CA SER A 100 -4.82 6.76 2.78
C SER A 100 -4.34 6.62 4.23
N CYS A 101 -3.02 6.69 4.43
CA CYS A 101 -2.42 6.72 5.76
C CYS A 101 -2.87 7.96 6.55
N GLY A 102 -2.98 9.12 5.87
CA GLY A 102 -3.55 10.36 6.41
C GLY A 102 -4.99 10.19 6.89
N VAL A 103 -5.85 9.63 6.04
CA VAL A 103 -7.26 9.36 6.38
C VAL A 103 -7.37 8.45 7.59
N TYR A 104 -6.60 7.35 7.63
CA TYR A 104 -6.59 6.45 8.77
C TYR A 104 -6.12 7.15 10.06
N ARG A 105 -5.00 7.88 10.00
CA ARG A 105 -4.47 8.64 11.15
C ARG A 105 -5.51 9.60 11.71
N ASP A 106 -6.13 10.39 10.84
CA ASP A 106 -7.06 11.44 11.23
C ASP A 106 -8.37 10.83 11.75
N ALA A 107 -8.84 9.72 11.17
CA ALA A 107 -9.97 8.97 11.70
C ALA A 107 -9.66 8.41 13.09
N ALA A 108 -8.50 7.75 13.26
CA ALA A 108 -8.06 7.15 14.52
C ALA A 108 -7.89 8.19 15.65
N ALA A 109 -7.53 9.43 15.30
CA ALA A 109 -7.44 10.52 16.25
C ALA A 109 -8.81 10.98 16.79
N VAL A 110 -9.89 10.72 16.05
CA VAL A 110 -11.27 11.11 16.41
C VAL A 110 -12.08 9.94 16.97
N GLY A 111 -11.74 8.69 16.61
CA GLY A 111 -12.38 7.48 17.12
C GLY A 111 -11.94 6.23 16.37
N GLU A 112 -12.60 5.09 16.60
CA GLU A 112 -12.27 3.83 15.92
C GLU A 112 -12.64 3.92 14.42
N PRO A 113 -11.68 3.76 13.49
CA PRO A 113 -11.98 3.79 12.06
C PRO A 113 -12.88 2.62 11.65
N ARG A 114 -13.93 2.92 10.86
CA ARG A 114 -14.71 1.88 10.19
C ARG A 114 -13.97 1.37 8.97
N THR A 115 -14.07 0.08 8.71
CA THR A 115 -13.39 -0.61 7.61
C THR A 115 -14.40 -1.24 6.67
N LEU A 116 -14.05 -1.31 5.38
CA LEU A 116 -14.87 -2.01 4.39
C LEU A 116 -14.71 -3.52 4.58
N THR A 117 -15.83 -4.23 4.62
CA THR A 117 -15.88 -5.69 4.53
C THR A 117 -15.40 -6.17 3.16
N GLU A 118 -15.02 -7.45 3.04
CA GLU A 118 -14.60 -8.04 1.76
C GLU A 118 -15.66 -7.85 0.65
N ALA A 119 -16.94 -8.03 0.97
CA ALA A 119 -18.03 -7.82 0.01
C ALA A 119 -18.13 -6.36 -0.47
N GLU A 120 -17.91 -5.39 0.43
CA GLU A 120 -17.89 -3.97 0.08
C GLU A 120 -16.66 -3.61 -0.76
N GLN A 121 -15.52 -4.25 -0.50
CA GLN A 121 -14.30 -4.08 -1.31
C GLN A 121 -14.50 -4.60 -2.73
N VAL A 122 -15.06 -5.80 -2.89
CA VAL A 122 -15.40 -6.36 -4.22
C VAL A 122 -16.33 -5.43 -4.98
N LEU A 123 -17.38 -4.93 -4.33
CA LEU A 123 -18.30 -3.96 -4.95
C LEU A 123 -17.56 -2.67 -5.37
N ALA A 124 -16.65 -2.15 -4.55
CA ALA A 124 -15.87 -0.96 -4.88
C ALA A 124 -14.96 -1.20 -6.11
N GLU A 125 -14.30 -2.35 -6.19
CA GLU A 125 -13.49 -2.74 -7.34
C GLU A 125 -14.30 -2.81 -8.64
N GLU A 126 -15.47 -3.45 -8.61
CA GLU A 126 -16.37 -3.54 -9.76
C GLU A 126 -16.76 -2.14 -10.26
N ARG A 127 -17.06 -1.22 -9.33
CA ARG A 127 -17.41 0.16 -9.66
C ARG A 127 -16.25 0.96 -10.24
N LEU A 128 -15.03 0.76 -9.73
CA LEU A 128 -13.82 1.39 -10.26
C LEU A 128 -13.51 0.90 -11.68
N ARG A 129 -13.63 -0.42 -11.92
CA ARG A 129 -13.44 -1.02 -13.26
C ARG A 129 -14.48 -0.48 -14.26
N ALA A 130 -15.75 -0.41 -13.88
CA ALA A 130 -16.82 0.12 -14.73
C ALA A 130 -16.61 1.59 -15.14
N ARG A 131 -15.88 2.37 -14.34
CA ARG A 131 -15.55 3.77 -14.61
C ARG A 131 -14.27 3.97 -15.42
N GLY A 132 -13.62 2.89 -15.87
CA GLY A 132 -12.38 2.96 -16.65
C GLY A 132 -11.10 3.08 -15.83
N GLY A 133 -11.15 2.78 -14.53
CA GLY A 133 -9.97 2.48 -13.70
C GLY A 133 -8.81 3.49 -13.77
N ARG A 134 -9.10 4.79 -13.92
CA ARG A 134 -8.08 5.85 -13.86
C ARG A 134 -8.15 6.54 -12.49
N VAL A 135 -7.10 6.37 -11.70
CA VAL A 135 -6.61 7.40 -10.78
C VAL A 135 -5.40 8.02 -11.45
#